data_AF-A0A9D8R8F6-F1
#
_entry.id   AF-A0A9D8R8F6-F1
#
_cell.length_a   1.000
_cell.length_b   1.000
_cell.length_c   1.000
_cell.angle_alpha   90.00
_cell.angle_beta   90.00
_cell.angle_gamma   90.00
#
_symmetry.space_group_name_H-M   'P 1'
#
loop_
_entity.id
_entity.type
_entity.pdbx_description
1 polymer ?
#
loop_
_entity_poly.entity_id
_entity_poly.type
_entity_poly.pdbx_seq_one_letter_code
_entity_poly.pdbx_strand_id
1 'polypeptide(L)'
;MGYARPYGKYWPPYLLLSILSVISGIATYALLGPMLTVLFDSSSIASGLSRPEFAFSLDYLKGLFSYILSGIVSRGGVIRGLAFVSLMLIAACFVANLCRYLSQRILVSMKTTLMRNIRKDLFSKINTLDIAYFTERRKGDILSCVSNDVSEVQNSVASSFHVLLREPLLALGFLAMLFYMSPRLTLVSLIALPVSAFIVTRITRYLRAGSVETQSLMGSILARFEEAISGSRIVKAFNAGKYLGRRFDAD
;
A
#
# COMPACT_ATOMS: atom_id res chain seq x y z
N MET A 1 -2.72 -25.24 9.41
CA MET A 1 -1.64 -24.57 8.66
C MET A 1 -1.56 -24.94 7.16
N GLY A 2 -2.60 -25.52 6.54
CA GLY A 2 -2.56 -25.98 5.13
C GLY A 2 -2.78 -24.89 4.06
N TYR A 3 -3.30 -23.73 4.43
CA TYR A 3 -3.68 -22.67 3.47
C TYR A 3 -2.50 -21.83 2.95
N ALA A 4 -1.29 -21.98 3.51
CA ALA A 4 -0.09 -21.25 3.09
C ALA A 4 0.64 -21.87 1.87
N ARG A 5 0.26 -23.06 1.41
CA ARG A 5 0.93 -23.78 0.31
C ARG A 5 0.83 -23.12 -1.09
N PRO A 6 -0.26 -22.45 -1.52
CA PRO A 6 -0.31 -21.82 -2.83
C PRO A 6 0.48 -20.49 -2.93
N TYR A 7 1.05 -19.99 -1.83
CA TYR A 7 1.78 -18.72 -1.80
C TYR A 7 3.16 -18.80 -2.49
N GLY A 8 3.77 -20.00 -2.53
CA GLY A 8 5.13 -20.23 -3.02
C GLY A 8 5.40 -19.70 -4.43
N LYS A 9 4.38 -19.70 -5.31
CA LYS A 9 4.53 -19.30 -6.71
C LYS A 9 4.45 -17.78 -6.93
N TYR A 10 3.75 -17.06 -6.07
CA TYR A 10 3.47 -15.62 -6.26
C TYR A 10 4.49 -14.72 -5.58
N TRP A 11 5.11 -15.15 -4.49
CA TRP A 11 6.04 -14.29 -3.74
C TRP A 11 7.38 -14.00 -4.46
N PRO A 12 8.04 -14.93 -5.19
CA PRO A 12 9.32 -14.61 -5.82
C PRO A 12 9.22 -13.53 -6.91
N PRO A 13 8.29 -13.60 -7.89
CA PRO A 13 8.18 -12.56 -8.89
C PRO A 13 7.65 -11.25 -8.30
N TYR A 14 6.81 -11.32 -7.26
CA TYR A 14 6.37 -10.14 -6.52
C TYR A 14 7.53 -9.39 -5.86
N LEU A 15 8.43 -10.10 -5.16
CA LEU A 15 9.60 -9.48 -4.54
C LEU A 15 10.56 -8.92 -5.58
N LEU A 16 10.85 -9.67 -6.64
CA LEU A 16 11.75 -9.22 -7.70
C LEU A 16 11.25 -7.91 -8.34
N LEU A 17 9.96 -7.85 -8.70
CA LEU A 17 9.36 -6.63 -9.26
C LEU A 17 9.28 -5.49 -8.24
N SER A 18 9.12 -5.81 -6.96
CA SER A 18 9.11 -4.79 -5.90
C SER A 18 10.50 -4.20 -5.68
N ILE A 19 11.54 -5.04 -5.66
CA ILE A 19 12.94 -4.61 -5.59
C ILE A 19 13.29 -3.75 -6.81
N LEU A 20 12.94 -4.22 -8.00
CA LEU A 20 13.19 -3.46 -9.23
C LEU A 20 12.46 -2.11 -9.22
N SER A 21 11.21 -2.06 -8.74
CA SER A 21 10.46 -0.82 -8.56
C SER A 21 11.13 0.14 -7.59
N VAL A 22 11.67 -0.36 -6.47
CA VAL A 22 12.40 0.46 -5.48
C VAL A 22 13.71 0.98 -6.07
N ILE A 23 14.49 0.14 -6.75
CA ILE A 23 15.74 0.55 -7.41
C ILE A 23 15.47 1.61 -8.48
N SER A 24 14.47 1.41 -9.34
CA SER A 24 14.08 2.40 -10.35
C SER A 24 13.56 3.69 -9.71
N GLY A 25 12.80 3.60 -8.61
CA GLY A 25 12.35 4.77 -7.86
C GLY A 25 13.53 5.57 -7.30
N ILE A 26 14.48 4.90 -6.64
CA ILE A 26 15.73 5.50 -6.15
C ILE A 26 16.49 6.19 -7.29
N ALA A 27 16.59 5.55 -8.46
CA ALA A 27 17.22 6.13 -9.64
C ALA A 27 16.50 7.41 -10.11
N THR A 28 15.16 7.45 -10.10
CA THR A 28 14.40 8.67 -10.41
C THR A 28 14.76 9.84 -9.49
N TYR A 29 14.87 9.61 -8.17
CA TYR A 29 15.28 10.66 -7.24
C TYR A 29 16.76 11.04 -7.38
N ALA A 30 17.64 10.07 -7.66
CA ALA A 30 19.05 10.33 -7.88
C ALA A 30 19.29 11.23 -9.10
N LEU A 31 18.48 11.08 -10.16
CA LEU A 31 18.55 11.87 -11.38
C LEU A 31 18.11 13.32 -11.22
N LEU A 32 17.37 13.67 -10.15
CA LEU A 32 17.01 15.06 -9.87
C LEU A 32 18.24 15.94 -9.60
N GLY A 33 19.25 15.41 -8.91
CA GLY A 33 20.48 16.14 -8.61
C GLY A 33 21.19 16.64 -9.88
N PRO A 34 21.58 15.74 -10.81
CA PRO A 34 22.17 16.13 -12.07
C PRO A 34 21.26 17.00 -12.94
N MET A 35 19.94 16.80 -12.90
CA MET A 35 19.00 17.65 -13.64
C MET A 35 19.07 19.11 -13.16
N LEU A 36 19.08 19.32 -11.84
CA LEU A 36 19.23 20.64 -11.25
C LEU A 36 20.62 21.24 -11.54
N THR A 37 21.69 20.43 -11.50
CA THR A 37 23.05 20.91 -11.84
C THR A 37 23.13 21.35 -13.30
N VAL A 38 22.53 20.62 -14.24
CA VAL A 38 22.47 21.04 -15.65
C VAL A 38 21.72 22.36 -15.80
N LEU A 39 20.63 22.53 -15.04
CA LEU A 39 19.78 23.72 -15.11
C LEU A 39 20.45 24.97 -14.52
N PHE A 40 21.16 24.84 -13.41
CA PHE A 40 21.67 25.99 -12.63
C PHE A 40 23.19 26.19 -12.69
N ASP A 41 23.99 25.15 -12.93
CA ASP A 41 25.45 25.23 -12.92
C ASP A 41 26.08 24.35 -14.02
N SER A 42 25.70 24.63 -15.27
CA SER A 42 26.17 23.90 -16.45
C SER A 42 27.70 23.98 -16.68
N SER A 43 28.37 24.97 -16.08
CA SER A 43 29.82 25.17 -16.20
C SER A 43 30.63 24.09 -15.45
N SER A 44 30.12 23.64 -14.30
CA SER A 44 30.72 22.57 -13.49
C SER A 44 30.80 21.23 -14.23
N ILE A 45 29.85 20.96 -15.13
CA ILE A 45 29.70 19.68 -15.84
C ILE A 45 30.77 19.50 -16.92
N ALA A 46 31.26 20.59 -17.53
CA ALA A 46 32.26 20.55 -18.59
C ALA A 46 33.68 20.15 -18.10
N SER A 47 33.89 20.00 -16.79
CA SER A 47 35.18 19.62 -16.21
C SER A 47 35.37 18.10 -16.03
N GLY A 48 34.31 17.30 -16.21
CA GLY A 48 34.29 15.85 -15.96
C GLY A 48 34.73 14.95 -17.12
N LEU A 49 35.75 15.33 -17.90
CA LEU A 49 36.18 14.55 -19.09
C LEU A 49 37.05 13.32 -18.77
N SER A 50 37.44 13.08 -17.52
CA SER A 50 38.23 11.89 -17.17
C SER A 50 37.34 10.65 -17.10
N ARG A 51 37.56 9.69 -18.00
CA ARG A 51 36.90 8.38 -17.96
C ARG A 51 37.30 7.65 -16.66
N PRO A 52 36.34 7.24 -15.81
CA PRO A 52 36.67 6.47 -14.62
C PRO A 52 37.17 5.07 -14.98
N GLU A 53 38.13 4.56 -14.21
CA GLU A 53 38.55 3.16 -14.29
C GLU A 53 37.41 2.22 -13.87
N PHE A 54 37.33 1.05 -14.50
CA PHE A 54 36.25 0.10 -14.23
C PHE A 54 36.32 -0.39 -12.77
N ALA A 55 35.28 -0.09 -11.99
CA ALA A 55 35.08 -0.61 -10.66
C ALA A 55 33.62 -1.02 -10.46
N PHE A 56 33.37 -2.12 -9.75
CA PHE A 56 32.02 -2.55 -9.40
C PHE A 56 31.49 -1.75 -8.19
N SER A 57 31.36 -0.44 -8.34
CA SER A 57 30.93 0.47 -7.28
C SER A 57 29.85 1.45 -7.75
N LEU A 58 29.06 1.95 -6.81
CA LEU A 58 28.08 3.01 -7.08
C LEU A 58 28.77 4.31 -7.53
N ASP A 59 30.00 4.55 -7.06
CA ASP A 59 30.79 5.71 -7.46
C ASP A 59 31.24 5.62 -8.92
N TYR A 60 31.55 4.42 -9.42
CA TYR A 60 31.80 4.20 -10.85
C TYR A 60 30.56 4.50 -11.69
N LEU A 61 29.37 4.02 -11.28
CA LEU A 61 28.13 4.31 -11.99
C LEU A 61 27.81 5.81 -12.04
N LYS A 62 27.99 6.52 -10.92
CA LYS A 62 27.86 7.99 -10.87
C LYS A 62 28.88 8.68 -11.77
N GLY A 63 30.14 8.25 -11.73
CA GLY A 63 31.23 8.77 -12.56
C GLY A 63 30.96 8.57 -14.05
N LEU A 64 30.56 7.36 -14.45
CA LEU A 64 30.20 7.03 -15.83
C LEU A 64 29.01 7.85 -16.32
N PHE A 65 27.98 8.03 -15.48
CA PHE A 65 26.85 8.91 -15.79
C PHE A 65 27.29 10.36 -16.00
N SER A 66 28.13 10.90 -15.10
CA SER A 66 28.65 12.27 -15.20
C SER A 66 29.53 12.48 -16.44
N TYR A 67 30.31 11.46 -16.83
CA TYR A 67 31.11 11.45 -18.05
C TYR A 67 30.24 11.46 -19.31
N ILE A 68 29.19 10.62 -19.36
CA ILE A 68 28.23 10.63 -20.49
C ILE A 68 27.53 11.98 -20.57
N LEU A 69 27.07 12.51 -19.44
CA LEU A 69 26.37 13.79 -19.37
C LEU A 69 27.27 14.95 -19.82
N SER A 70 28.52 15.00 -19.36
CA SER A 70 29.49 16.03 -19.77
C SER A 70 29.81 15.96 -21.26
N GLY A 71 29.92 14.76 -21.85
CA GLY A 71 30.09 14.58 -23.28
C GLY A 71 28.90 15.10 -24.09
N ILE A 72 27.67 14.90 -23.61
CA ILE A 72 26.45 15.39 -24.27
C ILE A 72 26.33 16.91 -24.15
N VAL A 73 26.59 17.47 -22.96
CA VAL A 73 26.53 18.92 -22.71
C VAL A 73 27.58 19.66 -23.55
N SER A 74 28.81 19.13 -23.62
CA SER A 74 29.91 19.76 -24.37
C SER A 74 29.69 19.77 -25.88
N ARG A 75 29.01 18.76 -26.44
CA ARG A 75 28.70 18.67 -27.89
C ARG A 75 27.39 19.33 -28.29
N GLY A 76 26.45 19.43 -27.36
CA GLY A 76 25.05 19.72 -27.64
C GLY A 76 24.46 20.93 -26.92
N GLY A 77 25.24 21.57 -26.05
CA GLY A 77 24.78 22.63 -25.16
C GLY A 77 23.89 22.12 -24.02
N VAL A 78 23.52 23.05 -23.15
CA VAL A 78 22.72 22.80 -21.93
C VAL A 78 21.36 22.15 -22.26
N ILE A 79 20.72 22.58 -23.35
CA ILE A 79 19.38 22.12 -23.75
C ILE A 79 19.37 20.61 -24.06
N ARG A 80 20.37 20.09 -24.79
CA ARG A 80 20.46 18.66 -25.09
C ARG A 80 20.81 17.83 -23.86
N GLY A 81 21.67 18.33 -22.98
CA GLY A 81 21.96 17.69 -21.70
C GLY A 81 20.70 17.61 -20.83
N LEU A 82 19.94 18.70 -20.74
CA LEU A 82 18.71 18.75 -19.97
C LEU A 82 17.64 17.82 -20.55
N ALA A 83 17.46 17.80 -21.87
CA ALA A 83 16.55 16.89 -22.55
C ALA A 83 16.92 15.42 -22.29
N PHE A 84 18.21 15.08 -22.32
CA PHE A 84 18.70 13.73 -22.05
C PHE A 84 18.39 13.28 -20.60
N VAL A 85 18.73 14.11 -19.60
CA VAL A 85 18.45 13.78 -18.20
C VAL A 85 16.95 13.70 -17.94
N SER A 86 16.17 14.61 -18.53
CA SER A 86 14.70 14.61 -18.41
C SER A 86 14.08 13.36 -19.04
N LEU A 87 14.56 12.93 -20.21
CA LEU A 87 14.12 11.69 -20.85
C LEU A 87 14.46 10.47 -20.00
N MET A 88 15.67 10.40 -19.43
CA MET A 88 16.04 9.32 -18.50
C MET A 88 15.18 9.34 -17.23
N LEU A 89 14.85 10.51 -16.69
CA LEU A 89 13.96 10.64 -15.54
C LEU A 89 12.57 10.10 -15.86
N ILE A 90 11.99 10.50 -17.00
CA ILE A 90 10.69 9.99 -17.46
C ILE A 90 10.75 8.47 -17.65
N ALA A 91 11.80 7.95 -18.29
CA ALA A 91 11.97 6.51 -18.50
C ALA A 91 12.10 5.75 -17.16
N ALA A 92 12.92 6.25 -16.23
CA ALA A 92 13.09 5.65 -14.90
C ALA A 92 11.78 5.67 -14.11
N CYS A 93 11.05 6.78 -14.15
CA CYS A 93 9.74 6.92 -13.52
C CYS A 93 8.72 5.96 -14.14
N PHE A 94 8.70 5.83 -15.46
CA PHE A 94 7.83 4.90 -16.17
C PHE A 94 8.12 3.45 -15.77
N VAL A 95 9.40 3.04 -15.77
CA VAL A 95 9.81 1.70 -15.35
C VAL A 95 9.46 1.45 -13.88
N ALA A 96 9.72 2.41 -12.98
CA ALA A 96 9.39 2.29 -11.56
C ALA A 96 7.88 2.06 -11.35
N ASN A 97 7.04 2.82 -12.05
CA ASN A 97 5.59 2.70 -11.98
C ASN A 97 5.07 1.42 -12.65
N LEU A 98 5.68 1.01 -13.76
CA LEU A 98 5.34 -0.24 -14.45
C LEU A 98 5.65 -1.47 -13.57
N CYS A 99 6.83 -1.52 -12.97
CA CYS A 99 7.20 -2.58 -12.03
C CYS A 99 6.30 -2.58 -10.79
N ARG A 100 5.96 -1.39 -10.27
CA ARG A 100 4.99 -1.22 -9.18
C ARG A 100 3.62 -1.79 -9.55
N TYR A 101 3.14 -1.48 -10.76
CA TYR A 101 1.86 -1.96 -11.27
C TYR A 101 1.86 -3.48 -11.46
N LEU A 102 2.92 -4.04 -12.06
CA LEU A 102 3.07 -5.48 -12.25
C LEU A 102 3.14 -6.23 -10.91
N SER A 103 3.89 -5.71 -9.94
CA SER A 103 3.93 -6.23 -8.57
C SER A 103 2.53 -6.24 -7.94
N GLN A 104 1.78 -5.14 -8.08
CA GLN A 104 0.40 -5.05 -7.58
C GLN A 104 -0.55 -6.04 -8.27
N ARG A 105 -0.39 -6.26 -9.59
CA ARG A 105 -1.18 -7.24 -10.35
C ARG A 105 -0.97 -8.67 -9.85
N ILE A 106 0.27 -9.03 -9.51
CA ILE A 106 0.60 -10.34 -8.93
C ILE A 106 -0.08 -10.50 -7.56
N LEU A 107 -0.02 -9.45 -6.73
CA LEU A 107 -0.68 -9.47 -5.42
C LEU A 107 -2.20 -9.66 -5.55
N VAL A 108 -2.86 -8.97 -6.48
CA VAL A 108 -4.30 -9.13 -6.72
C VAL A 108 -4.60 -10.54 -7.24
N SER A 109 -3.78 -11.08 -8.14
CA SER A 109 -3.95 -12.45 -8.65
C SER A 109 -3.80 -13.50 -7.54
N MET A 110 -2.87 -13.28 -6.61
CA MET A 110 -2.68 -14.08 -5.41
C MET A 110 -3.93 -14.01 -4.50
N LYS A 111 -4.44 -12.79 -4.23
CA LYS A 111 -5.67 -12.56 -3.47
C LYS A 111 -6.84 -13.35 -4.04
N THR A 112 -7.06 -13.28 -5.35
CA THR A 112 -8.19 -13.95 -6.01
C THR A 112 -8.05 -15.48 -5.99
N THR A 113 -6.84 -15.99 -6.16
CA THR A 113 -6.58 -17.44 -6.13
C THR A 113 -6.77 -18.01 -4.74
N LEU A 114 -6.31 -17.29 -3.70
CA LEU A 114 -6.55 -17.64 -2.31
C LEU A 114 -8.05 -17.74 -2.02
N MET A 115 -8.81 -16.73 -2.43
CA MET A 115 -10.27 -16.69 -2.28
C MET A 115 -10.95 -17.88 -2.93
N ARG A 116 -10.56 -18.19 -4.17
CA ARG A 116 -11.09 -19.32 -4.92
C ARG A 116 -10.87 -20.63 -4.18
N ASN A 117 -9.67 -20.84 -3.62
CA ASN A 117 -9.34 -22.06 -2.91
C ASN A 117 -10.12 -22.18 -1.59
N ILE A 118 -10.20 -21.11 -0.80
CA ILE A 118 -10.98 -21.13 0.46
C ILE A 118 -12.46 -21.42 0.16
N ARG A 119 -13.06 -20.75 -0.83
CA ARG A 119 -14.46 -21.00 -1.22
C ARG A 119 -14.68 -22.43 -1.73
N LYS A 120 -13.72 -22.99 -2.48
CA LYS A 120 -13.79 -24.38 -2.96
C LYS A 120 -13.74 -25.38 -1.80
N ASP A 121 -12.85 -25.18 -0.84
CA ASP A 121 -12.71 -26.05 0.32
C ASP A 121 -13.94 -25.96 1.24
N LEU A 122 -14.46 -24.75 1.46
CA LEU A 122 -15.72 -24.55 2.19
C LEU A 122 -16.89 -25.23 1.50
N PHE A 123 -17.03 -25.07 0.19
CA PHE A 123 -18.08 -25.74 -0.58
C PHE A 123 -17.98 -27.27 -0.48
N SER A 124 -16.78 -27.82 -0.62
CA SER A 124 -16.55 -29.26 -0.44
C SER A 124 -16.92 -29.72 0.97
N LYS A 125 -16.60 -28.93 2.01
CA LYS A 125 -16.91 -29.28 3.39
C LYS A 125 -18.42 -29.22 3.67
N ILE A 126 -19.10 -28.20 3.15
CA ILE A 126 -20.56 -28.04 3.22
C ILE A 126 -21.26 -29.26 2.63
N ASN A 127 -20.80 -29.78 1.49
CA ASN A 127 -21.40 -30.97 0.87
C ASN A 127 -21.18 -32.28 1.64
N THR A 128 -20.21 -32.32 2.56
CA THR A 128 -19.93 -33.51 3.39
C THR A 128 -20.56 -33.47 4.78
N LEU A 129 -21.24 -32.38 5.13
CA LEU A 129 -21.85 -32.20 6.45
C LEU A 129 -23.23 -32.88 6.51
N ASP A 130 -23.54 -33.50 7.65
CA ASP A 130 -24.82 -34.14 7.89
C ASP A 130 -25.97 -33.11 7.96
N ILE A 131 -27.17 -33.56 7.63
CA ILE A 131 -28.40 -32.74 7.65
C ILE A 131 -28.62 -32.07 9.01
N ALA A 132 -28.23 -32.72 10.12
CA ALA A 132 -28.32 -32.16 11.47
C ALA A 132 -27.61 -30.81 11.62
N TYR A 133 -26.47 -30.61 10.96
CA TYR A 133 -25.72 -29.35 10.98
C TYR A 133 -26.51 -28.20 10.34
N PHE A 134 -27.30 -28.50 9.30
CA PHE A 134 -28.15 -27.53 8.62
C PHE A 134 -29.46 -27.22 9.36
N THR A 135 -29.82 -28.04 10.35
CA THR A 135 -30.96 -27.78 11.23
C THR A 135 -30.58 -26.83 12.37
N GLU A 136 -29.35 -26.93 12.89
CA GLU A 136 -28.85 -26.05 13.95
C GLU A 136 -28.41 -24.66 13.46
N ARG A 137 -27.89 -24.56 12.22
CA ARG A 137 -27.42 -23.29 11.65
C ARG A 137 -28.41 -22.72 10.65
N ARG A 138 -28.70 -21.40 10.75
CA ARG A 138 -29.52 -20.72 9.75
C ARG A 138 -28.75 -20.70 8.42
N LYS A 139 -29.44 -20.97 7.31
CA LYS A 139 -28.86 -20.89 5.95
C LYS A 139 -28.18 -19.53 5.68
N GLY A 140 -28.73 -18.45 6.24
CA GLY A 140 -28.16 -17.10 6.16
C GLY A 140 -26.79 -16.94 6.83
N ASP A 141 -26.56 -17.62 7.96
CA ASP A 141 -25.28 -17.55 8.69
C ASP A 141 -24.16 -18.21 7.88
N ILE A 142 -24.47 -19.33 7.22
CA ILE A 142 -23.53 -20.04 6.34
C ILE A 142 -23.18 -19.17 5.13
N LEU A 143 -24.17 -18.55 4.50
CA LEU A 143 -23.96 -17.63 3.37
C LEU A 143 -23.12 -16.41 3.77
N SER A 144 -23.42 -15.81 4.93
CA SER A 144 -22.67 -14.67 5.44
C SER A 144 -21.22 -15.01 5.75
N CYS A 145 -20.95 -16.18 6.34
CA CYS A 145 -19.58 -16.63 6.59
C CYS A 145 -18.80 -16.81 5.27
N VAL A 146 -19.39 -17.46 4.27
CA VAL A 146 -18.75 -17.69 2.96
C VAL A 146 -18.51 -16.37 2.18
N SER A 147 -19.36 -15.36 2.36
CA SER A 147 -19.21 -14.07 1.67
C SER A 147 -18.32 -13.09 2.42
N ASN A 148 -18.60 -12.85 3.71
CA ASN A 148 -18.03 -11.76 4.50
C ASN A 148 -16.71 -12.20 5.15
N ASP A 149 -16.75 -13.25 5.97
CA ASP A 149 -15.56 -13.70 6.72
C ASP A 149 -14.43 -14.10 5.77
N VAL A 150 -14.75 -14.82 4.69
CA VAL A 150 -13.74 -15.21 3.69
C VAL A 150 -13.13 -13.97 2.99
N SER A 151 -13.93 -12.94 2.72
CA SER A 151 -13.45 -11.70 2.10
C SER A 151 -12.57 -10.89 3.05
N GLU A 152 -12.94 -10.86 4.33
CA GLU A 152 -12.16 -10.20 5.37
C GLU A 152 -10.82 -10.91 5.60
N VAL A 153 -10.81 -12.25 5.62
CA VAL A 153 -9.57 -13.05 5.67
C VAL A 153 -8.70 -12.78 4.43
N GLN A 154 -9.29 -12.74 3.23
CA GLN A 154 -8.56 -12.42 1.99
C GLN A 154 -7.86 -11.07 2.08
N ASN A 155 -8.58 -10.04 2.50
CA ASN A 155 -8.06 -8.69 2.61
C ASN A 155 -6.99 -8.58 3.69
N SER A 156 -7.22 -9.20 4.85
CA SER A 156 -6.30 -9.16 5.98
C SER A 156 -4.97 -9.84 5.65
N VAL A 157 -5.01 -11.07 5.12
CA VAL A 157 -3.78 -11.84 4.86
C VAL A 157 -2.94 -11.18 3.77
N ALA A 158 -3.57 -10.79 2.67
CA ALA A 158 -2.82 -10.25 1.54
C ALA A 158 -2.39 -8.79 1.74
N SER A 159 -3.13 -7.99 2.52
CA SER A 159 -2.66 -6.65 2.90
C SER A 159 -1.52 -6.74 3.90
N SER A 160 -1.59 -7.64 4.89
CA SER A 160 -0.49 -7.89 5.82
C SER A 160 0.78 -8.33 5.07
N PHE A 161 0.64 -9.21 4.07
CA PHE A 161 1.76 -9.64 3.24
C PHE A 161 2.41 -8.49 2.46
N HIS A 162 1.59 -7.62 1.84
CA HIS A 162 2.09 -6.45 1.12
C HIS A 162 2.79 -5.47 2.08
N VAL A 163 2.16 -5.14 3.20
CA VAL A 163 2.72 -4.21 4.19
C VAL A 163 4.02 -4.76 4.78
N LEU A 164 4.06 -6.02 5.20
CA LEU A 164 5.24 -6.59 5.86
C LEU A 164 6.44 -6.81 4.94
N LEU A 165 6.24 -7.06 3.65
CA LEU A 165 7.35 -7.33 2.74
C LEU A 165 7.77 -6.11 1.93
N ARG A 166 6.82 -5.35 1.39
CA ARG A 166 7.12 -4.28 0.45
C ARG A 166 7.39 -2.95 1.12
N GLU A 167 6.65 -2.61 2.18
CA GLU A 167 6.86 -1.30 2.83
C GLU A 167 8.23 -1.21 3.51
N PRO A 168 8.70 -2.21 4.28
CA PRO A 168 10.06 -2.20 4.79
C PRO A 168 11.11 -2.19 3.69
N LEU A 169 10.92 -2.93 2.61
CA LEU A 169 11.85 -2.93 1.47
C LEU A 169 11.99 -1.53 0.84
N LEU A 170 10.86 -0.85 0.64
CA LEU A 170 10.82 0.52 0.13
C LEU A 170 11.48 1.48 1.11
N ALA A 171 11.10 1.42 2.39
CA ALA A 171 11.64 2.28 3.44
C ALA A 171 13.15 2.10 3.60
N LEU A 172 13.63 0.86 3.69
CA LEU A 172 15.05 0.53 3.79
C LEU A 172 15.82 0.96 2.53
N GLY A 173 15.26 0.77 1.35
CA GLY A 173 15.89 1.21 0.10
C GLY A 173 16.11 2.72 0.06
N PHE A 174 15.08 3.50 0.39
CA PHE A 174 15.20 4.97 0.46
C PHE A 174 16.09 5.44 1.60
N LEU A 175 16.01 4.81 2.77
CA LEU A 175 16.85 5.14 3.91
C LEU A 175 18.33 4.85 3.62
N ALA A 176 18.65 3.71 3.01
CA ALA A 176 20.00 3.39 2.57
C ALA A 176 20.55 4.42 1.56
N MET A 177 19.72 4.85 0.61
CA MET A 177 20.06 5.92 -0.33
C MET A 177 20.36 7.23 0.39
N LEU A 178 19.52 7.64 1.35
CA LEU A 178 19.70 8.87 2.12
C LEU A 178 21.00 8.85 2.94
N PHE A 179 21.27 7.75 3.64
CA PHE A 179 22.53 7.57 4.38
C PHE A 179 23.77 7.60 3.49
N TYR A 180 23.68 7.01 2.29
CA TYR A 180 24.76 7.06 1.31
C TYR A 180 24.97 8.47 0.74
N MET A 181 23.91 9.29 0.64
CA MET A 181 24.01 10.65 0.11
C MET A 181 24.50 11.66 1.16
N SER A 182 23.89 11.68 2.35
CA SER A 182 24.37 12.50 3.47
C SER A 182 23.87 11.94 4.81
N PRO A 183 24.76 11.32 5.61
CA PRO A 183 24.36 10.76 6.89
C PRO A 183 23.96 11.86 7.89
N ARG A 184 24.56 13.05 7.81
CA ARG A 184 24.26 14.16 8.73
C ARG A 184 22.83 14.68 8.56
N LEU A 185 22.41 14.95 7.32
CA LEU A 185 21.03 15.38 7.02
C LEU A 185 20.02 14.28 7.35
N THR A 186 20.39 13.03 7.08
CA THR A 186 19.54 11.86 7.36
C THR A 186 19.31 11.66 8.86
N LEU A 187 20.30 11.89 9.71
CA LEU A 187 20.12 11.82 11.16
C LEU A 187 19.13 12.87 11.67
N VAL A 188 19.19 14.09 11.12
CA VAL A 188 18.22 15.15 11.46
C VAL A 188 16.80 14.75 11.04
N SER A 189 16.62 14.21 9.82
CA SER A 189 15.30 13.75 9.37
C SER A 189 14.80 12.53 10.15
N LEU A 190 15.71 11.65 10.59
CA LEU A 190 15.38 10.49 11.41
C LEU A 190 14.88 10.88 12.81
N ILE A 191 15.29 12.02 13.34
CA ILE A 191 14.74 12.60 14.59
C ILE A 191 13.35 13.21 14.35
N ALA A 192 13.07 13.73 13.14
CA ALA A 192 11.74 14.25 12.81
C ALA A 192 10.69 13.14 12.62
N LEU A 193 11.11 11.92 12.24
CA LEU A 193 10.23 10.76 12.10
C LEU A 193 9.50 10.35 13.39
N PRO A 194 10.13 10.17 14.57
CA PRO A 194 9.43 9.81 15.80
C PRO A 194 8.51 10.94 16.27
N VAL A 195 8.86 12.21 16.06
CA VAL A 195 7.98 13.35 16.38
C VAL A 195 6.71 13.29 15.53
N SER A 196 6.88 13.10 14.22
CA SER A 196 5.75 12.94 13.28
C SER A 196 4.91 11.70 13.63
N ALA A 197 5.56 10.57 13.90
CA ALA A 197 4.91 9.33 14.28
C ALA A 197 4.13 9.47 15.60
N PHE A 198 4.67 10.19 16.59
CA PHE A 198 3.99 10.47 17.85
C PHE A 198 2.72 11.29 17.63
N ILE A 199 2.80 12.37 16.85
CA ILE A 199 1.64 13.22 16.53
C ILE A 199 0.58 12.42 15.76
N VAL A 200 0.98 11.71 14.71
CA VAL A 200 0.06 10.89 13.91
C VAL A 200 -0.59 9.82 14.79
N THR A 201 0.18 9.11 15.62
CA THR A 201 -0.37 8.06 16.51
C THR A 201 -1.36 8.62 17.51
N ARG A 202 -1.11 9.81 18.07
CA ARG A 202 -2.04 10.50 18.97
C ARG A 202 -3.35 10.83 18.25
N ILE A 203 -3.28 11.39 17.06
CA ILE A 203 -4.46 11.72 16.24
C ILE A 203 -5.22 10.44 15.88
N THR A 204 -4.54 9.40 15.41
CA THR A 204 -5.17 8.13 15.05
C THR A 204 -5.84 7.47 16.25
N ARG A 205 -5.23 7.50 17.44
CA ARG A 205 -5.84 6.95 18.65
C ARG A 205 -7.09 7.73 19.07
N TYR A 206 -7.05 9.05 18.97
CA TYR A 206 -8.21 9.91 19.24
C TYR A 206 -9.37 9.62 18.26
N LEU A 207 -9.09 9.59 16.96
CA LEU A 207 -10.08 9.25 15.93
C LEU A 207 -10.67 7.86 16.13
N ARG A 208 -9.82 6.88 16.46
CA ARG A 208 -10.27 5.50 16.69
C ARG A 208 -11.17 5.37 17.91
N ALA A 209 -10.89 6.11 18.99
CA ALA A 209 -11.75 6.13 20.17
C ALA A 209 -13.15 6.68 19.84
N GLY A 210 -13.23 7.85 19.17
CA GLY A 210 -14.51 8.42 18.74
C GLY A 210 -15.28 7.51 17.77
N SER A 211 -14.57 6.86 16.84
CA SER A 211 -15.19 5.92 15.89
C SER A 211 -15.85 4.72 16.59
N VAL A 212 -15.29 4.23 17.70
CA VAL A 212 -15.88 3.11 18.47
C VAL A 212 -17.17 3.56 19.15
N GLU A 213 -17.18 4.76 19.73
CA GLU A 213 -18.37 5.34 20.35
C GLU A 213 -19.49 5.57 19.32
N THR A 214 -19.17 6.16 18.16
CA THR A 214 -20.13 6.32 17.06
C THR A 214 -20.71 4.97 16.60
N GLN A 215 -19.87 3.94 16.50
CA GLN A 215 -20.33 2.60 16.11
C GLN A 215 -21.30 1.99 17.15
N SER A 216 -21.04 2.23 18.44
CA SER A 216 -21.91 1.82 19.55
C SER A 216 -23.27 2.53 19.53
N LEU A 217 -23.27 3.85 19.34
CA LEU A 217 -24.49 4.66 19.22
C LEU A 217 -25.31 4.22 18.00
N MET A 218 -24.66 4.00 16.86
CA MET A 218 -25.32 3.51 15.64
C MET A 218 -25.97 2.13 15.87
N GLY A 219 -25.31 1.22 16.60
CA GLY A 219 -25.89 -0.06 16.99
C GLY A 219 -27.13 0.09 17.87
N SER A 220 -27.10 1.03 18.82
CA SER A 220 -28.23 1.33 19.71
C SER A 220 -29.43 1.91 18.95
N ILE A 221 -29.18 2.81 17.98
CA ILE A 221 -30.21 3.35 17.09
C ILE A 221 -30.84 2.22 16.24
N LEU A 222 -30.02 1.35 15.65
CA LEU A 222 -30.51 0.21 14.86
C LEU A 222 -31.40 -0.73 15.68
N ALA A 223 -31.02 -1.06 16.90
CA ALA A 223 -31.80 -1.93 17.78
C ALA A 223 -33.19 -1.34 18.09
N ARG A 224 -33.27 -0.04 18.35
CA ARG A 224 -34.55 0.66 18.56
C ARG A 224 -35.41 0.69 17.30
N PHE A 225 -34.77 0.86 16.15
CA PHE A 225 -35.45 0.77 14.86
C PHE A 225 -36.08 -0.61 14.64
N GLU A 226 -35.35 -1.68 14.98
CA GLU A 226 -35.83 -3.05 14.91
C GLU A 226 -37.02 -3.29 15.86
N GLU A 227 -36.94 -2.80 17.11
CA GLU A 227 -38.03 -2.85 18.08
C GLU A 227 -39.29 -2.13 17.58
N ALA A 228 -39.12 -0.92 17.02
CA ALA A 228 -40.21 -0.13 16.46
C ALA A 228 -40.90 -0.83 15.27
N ILE A 229 -40.13 -1.47 14.39
CA ILE A 229 -40.66 -2.22 13.24
C ILE A 229 -41.39 -3.49 13.71
N SER A 230 -40.76 -4.26 14.61
CA SER A 230 -41.33 -5.50 15.16
C SER A 230 -42.62 -5.22 15.95
N GLY A 231 -42.64 -4.14 16.75
CA GLY A 231 -43.79 -3.69 17.52
C GLY A 231 -44.82 -2.88 16.72
N SER A 232 -44.64 -2.68 15.41
CA SER A 232 -45.44 -1.75 14.61
C SER A 232 -46.96 -2.02 14.64
N ARG A 233 -47.37 -3.29 14.76
CA ARG A 233 -48.78 -3.66 14.92
C ARG A 233 -49.37 -3.14 16.23
N ILE A 234 -48.64 -3.28 17.33
CA ILE A 234 -49.06 -2.80 18.66
C ILE A 234 -49.09 -1.27 18.66
N VAL A 235 -48.04 -0.62 18.14
CA VAL A 235 -47.96 0.84 18.04
C VAL A 235 -49.13 1.42 17.25
N LYS A 236 -49.51 0.78 16.14
CA LYS A 236 -50.68 1.19 15.34
C LYS A 236 -52.01 0.90 16.04
N ALA A 237 -52.14 -0.25 16.71
CA ALA A 237 -53.37 -0.62 17.43
C ALA A 237 -53.70 0.35 18.58
N PHE A 238 -52.68 0.87 19.26
CA PHE A 238 -52.84 1.85 20.35
C PHE A 238 -52.69 3.32 19.90
N ASN A 239 -52.55 3.57 18.60
CA ASN A 239 -52.28 4.90 18.02
C ASN A 239 -51.09 5.63 18.71
N ALA A 240 -50.09 4.87 19.15
CA ALA A 240 -48.96 5.32 19.96
C ALA A 240 -47.77 5.84 19.14
N GLY A 241 -47.94 6.10 17.84
CA GLY A 241 -46.85 6.53 16.95
C GLY A 241 -46.19 7.85 17.39
N LYS A 242 -46.98 8.81 17.89
CA LYS A 242 -46.45 10.08 18.44
C LYS A 242 -45.64 9.88 19.72
N TYR A 243 -46.02 8.91 20.56
CA TYR A 243 -45.29 8.56 21.78
C TYR A 243 -43.94 7.94 21.43
N LEU A 244 -43.92 7.00 20.48
CA LEU A 244 -42.69 6.34 20.04
C LEU A 244 -41.73 7.32 19.36
N GLY A 245 -42.23 8.23 18.52
CA GLY A 245 -41.42 9.28 17.89
C GLY A 245 -40.75 10.20 18.91
N ARG A 246 -41.49 10.68 19.91
CA ARG A 246 -40.91 11.50 21.00
C ARG A 246 -39.86 10.76 21.81
N ARG A 247 -40.02 9.46 22.02
CA ARG A 247 -39.03 8.63 22.75
C ARG A 247 -37.79 8.33 21.90
N PHE A 248 -37.91 8.38 20.58
CA PHE A 248 -36.77 8.26 19.68
C PHE A 248 -35.99 9.59 19.57
N ASP A 249 -36.67 10.74 19.62
CA ASP A 249 -36.05 12.07 19.55
C ASP A 249 -35.42 12.54 20.87
N ALA A 250 -35.83 11.98 22.01
CA ALA A 250 -35.36 12.36 23.34
C ALA A 250 -34.03 11.70 23.74
N ASP A 251 -33.58 10.69 23.00
CA ASP A 251 -32.36 9.91 23.22
C ASP A 251 -31.37 10.09 22.06
#